data_AF-A0A2E9XAR1-F1
#
_entry.id   AF-A0A2E9XAR1-F1
#
_cell.length_a   1.000
_cell.length_b   1.000
_cell.length_c   1.000
_cell.angle_alpha   90.00
_cell.angle_beta   90.00
_cell.angle_gamma   90.00
#
_symmetry.space_group_name_H-M   'P 1'
#
loop_
_entity.id
_entity.type
_entity.pdbx_description
1 polymer ?
#
loop_
_entity_poly.entity_id
_entity_poly.type
_entity_poly.pdbx_seq_one_letter_code
_entity_poly.pdbx_strand_id
1 'polypeptide(L)' 'MGSLNPVAVVLEFPNSDAAISWKNSCGYENILSFRPDNSEGPLTICDGVEL' A
#
# COMPACT_ATOMS: atom_id res chain seq x y z
N MET A 1 6.78 -11.96 25.06
CA MET A 1 6.53 -12.01 23.60
C MET A 1 5.57 -10.87 23.30
N GLY A 2 6.06 -9.76 22.74
CA GLY A 2 5.25 -8.57 22.52
C GLY A 2 4.24 -8.81 21.38
N SER A 3 2.97 -8.48 21.59
CA SER A 3 2.00 -8.51 20.51
C SER A 3 2.37 -7.46 19.47
N LEU A 4 2.51 -7.87 18.21
CA LEU A 4 2.59 -6.94 17.10
C LEU A 4 1.25 -6.20 17.04
N ASN A 5 1.27 -4.90 17.31
CA ASN A 5 0.07 -4.08 17.14
C ASN A 5 -0.17 -3.93 15.63
N PRO A 6 -1.41 -4.12 15.15
CA PRO A 6 -1.72 -3.90 13.75
C PRO A 6 -1.45 -2.44 13.38
N VAL A 7 -0.72 -2.24 12.27
CA VAL A 7 -0.42 -0.91 11.71
C VAL A 7 -1.21 -0.76 10.40
N ALA A 8 -1.90 0.36 10.27
CA ALA A 8 -2.52 0.78 9.02
C ALA A 8 -1.75 1.96 8.42
N VAL A 9 -1.46 1.89 7.12
CA VAL A 9 -0.78 2.96 6.37
C VAL A 9 -1.74 3.49 5.32
N VAL A 10 -1.88 4.81 5.26
CA VAL A 10 -2.67 5.50 4.24
C VAL A 10 -1.72 6.35 3.39
N LEU A 11 -1.77 6.17 2.08
CA LEU A 11 -0.99 6.92 1.10
C LEU A 11 -1.94 7.75 0.25
N GLU A 12 -1.72 9.07 0.22
CA GLU A 12 -2.47 9.99 -0.62
C GLU A 12 -1.74 10.20 -1.94
N PHE A 13 -2.49 10.20 -3.05
CA PHE A 13 -1.99 10.42 -4.39
C PHE A 13 -2.81 11.53 -5.08
N PRO A 14 -2.24 12.24 -6.08
CA PRO A 14 -2.97 13.29 -6.78
C PRO A 14 -4.26 12.82 -7.46
N ASN A 15 -4.30 11.55 -7.88
CA ASN A 15 -5.47 10.88 -8.46
C ASN A 15 -5.26 9.35 -8.47
N SER A 16 -6.30 8.61 -8.83
CA SER A 16 -6.31 7.13 -8.86
C SER A 16 -5.31 6.56 -9.85
N ASP A 17 -5.08 7.21 -11.01
CA ASP A 17 -4.08 6.77 -12.00
C ASP A 17 -2.66 6.82 -11.44
N ALA A 18 -2.33 7.85 -10.65
CA ALA A 18 -1.05 7.97 -9.99
C ALA A 18 -0.82 6.85 -8.95
N ALA A 19 -1.86 6.48 -8.20
CA ALA A 19 -1.80 5.36 -7.24
C ALA A 19 -1.60 4.01 -7.96
N ILE A 20 -2.31 3.78 -9.07
CA ILE A 20 -2.18 2.56 -9.88
C ILE A 20 -0.77 2.49 -10.51
N SER A 21 -0.30 3.60 -11.07
CA SER A 21 1.06 3.70 -11.65
C SER A 21 2.14 3.41 -10.62
N TRP A 22 2.02 3.94 -9.40
CA TRP A 22 2.93 3.61 -8.29
C TRP A 22 2.92 2.12 -7.97
N LYS A 23 1.73 1.51 -7.82
CA LYS A 23 1.58 0.08 -7.52
C LYS A 23 2.19 -0.82 -8.60
N ASN A 24 2.15 -0.40 -9.86
CA ASN A 24 2.69 -1.15 -11.00
C ASN A 24 4.12 -0.72 -11.38
N SER A 25 4.75 0.15 -10.58
CA SER A 25 6.11 0.61 -10.86
C SER A 25 7.14 -0.47 -10.54
N CYS A 26 8.24 -0.51 -11.28
CA CYS A 26 9.36 -1.42 -10.99
C CYS A 26 9.85 -1.28 -9.54
N GLY A 27 9.77 -0.08 -8.96
CA GLY A 27 10.15 0.16 -7.57
C GLY A 27 9.29 -0.61 -6.58
N TYR A 28 7.95 -0.58 -6.76
CA TYR A 28 7.04 -1.31 -5.88
C TYR A 28 7.05 -2.82 -6.17
N GLU A 29 7.17 -3.22 -7.43
CA GLU A 29 7.30 -4.64 -7.81
C GLU A 29 8.53 -5.30 -7.19
N ASN A 30 9.67 -4.61 -7.17
CA ASN A 30 10.92 -5.12 -6.59
C ASN A 30 10.84 -5.38 -5.07
N ILE A 31 9.88 -4.78 -4.36
CA ILE A 31 9.70 -5.00 -2.92
C ILE A 31 8.56 -5.97 -2.59
N LEU A 32 7.72 -6.32 -3.57
CA LEU A 32 6.49 -7.09 -3.35
C LEU A 32 6.78 -8.48 -2.80
N SER A 33 7.82 -9.15 -3.28
CA SER A 33 8.21 -10.49 -2.83
C SER A 33 8.69 -10.53 -1.37
N PHE A 34 9.18 -9.41 -0.84
CA PHE A 34 9.69 -9.31 0.54
C PHE A 34 8.62 -8.83 1.54
N ARG A 35 7.45 -8.40 1.05
CA ARG A 35 6.36 -7.92 1.89
C ARG A 35 5.87 -8.97 2.90
N PRO A 36 5.69 -10.26 2.54
CA PRO A 36 5.22 -11.29 3.47
C PRO A 36 6.20 -11.55 4.63
N ASP A 37 7.49 -11.27 4.44
CA ASP A 37 8.50 -11.45 5.49
C ASP A 37 8.34 -10.45 6.64
N ASN A 38 7.63 -9.33 6.40
CA ASN A 38 7.55 -8.20 7.32
C ASN A 38 6.12 -7.74 7.65
N SER A 39 5.14 -8.09 6.82
CA SER A 39 3.77 -7.60 6.95
C SER A 39 2.76 -8.52 6.27
N GLU A 40 1.55 -8.56 6.83
CA GLU A 40 0.42 -9.28 6.27
C GLU A 40 -0.74 -8.30 6.02
N GLY A 41 -1.70 -8.70 5.18
CA GLY A 41 -2.92 -7.95 4.94
C GLY A 41 -3.01 -7.30 3.56
N PRO A 42 -4.19 -6.73 3.23
CA PRO A 42 -4.50 -6.24 1.90
C PRO A 42 -3.78 -4.94 1.55
N LEU A 43 -3.75 -4.63 0.24
CA LEU A 43 -3.54 -3.27 -0.25
C LEU A 43 -4.75 -2.92 -1.11
N THR A 44 -5.41 -1.83 -0.75
CA THR A 44 -6.61 -1.33 -1.45
C THR A 44 -6.33 0.07 -1.96
N ILE A 45 -6.70 0.34 -3.20
CA ILE A 45 -6.78 1.70 -3.76
C ILE A 45 -8.25 2.12 -3.66
N CYS A 46 -8.50 3.25 -3.01
CA CYS A 46 -9.83 3.82 -2.83
C CYS A 46 -9.86 5.20 -3.47
N ASP A 47 -10.94 5.52 -4.18
CA ASP A 47 -11.16 6.89 -4.66
C ASP A 47 -11.46 7.82 -3.47
N GLY A 48 -10.99 9.06 -3.57
CA GLY A 48 -11.33 10.11 -2.63
C GLY A 48 -12.81 10.47 -2.69
N VAL A 49 -13.34 11.04 -1.61
CA VAL A 49 -14.70 11.59 -1.58
C VAL A 49 -14.61 13.09 -1.84
N GLU A 50 -15.33 13.59 -2.85
CA GLU A 50 -15.56 15.03 -3.00
C GLU A 50 -16.59 15.47 -1.95
N LEU A 51 -16.25 16.52 -1.19
CA LEU A 51 -17.13 17.15 -0.17
C LEU A 51 -17.98 18.26 -0.77
#